data_AF-A0A3B8HK03-F1
#
_entry.id   AF-A0A3B8HK03-F1
#
_cell.length_a   1.000
_cell.length_b   1.000
_cell.length_c   1.000
_cell.angle_alpha   90.00
_cell.angle_beta   90.00
_cell.angle_gamma   90.00
#
_symmetry.space_group_name_H-M   'P 1'
#
loop_
_entity.id
_entity.type
_entity.pdbx_description
1 polymer ?
#
loop_
_entity_poly.entity_id
_entity_poly.type
_entity_poly.pdbx_seq_one_letter_code
_entity_poly.pdbx_strand_id
1 'polypeptide(L)'
;MKNSKRLWIVLLAFVLLGCVTSLGFAQDEAQIQQKFEAFEKGWLKKLTEQGKYGEASMRVEPGAGGGALYAARYDVIKERASRSIERTNQPATPYIGVMRYEIWSCSAFGKTPEEAKAGKFECELQSHVREIFRYNGKEWVY
;
A
#
# COMPACT_ATOMS: atom_id res chain seq x y z
N MET A 1 -40.64 36.23 40.54
CA MET A 1 -39.35 35.67 40.06
C MET A 1 -39.49 34.16 39.90
N LYS A 2 -39.92 33.63 38.74
CA LYS A 2 -40.18 32.18 38.62
C LYS A 2 -40.04 31.61 37.21
N ASN A 3 -39.13 32.11 36.36
CA ASN A 3 -39.01 31.63 34.97
C ASN A 3 -37.58 31.32 34.45
N SER A 4 -36.50 31.46 35.26
CA SER A 4 -35.13 31.25 34.74
C SER A 4 -34.68 29.78 34.65
N LYS A 5 -35.30 28.86 35.42
CA LYS A 5 -34.88 27.45 35.50
C LYS A 5 -35.32 26.60 34.29
N ARG A 6 -36.36 27.02 33.56
CA ARG A 6 -36.87 26.28 32.38
C ARG A 6 -36.03 26.56 31.13
N LEU A 7 -35.44 27.75 31.01
CA LEU A 7 -34.55 28.09 29.89
C LEU A 7 -33.22 27.32 29.93
N TRP A 8 -32.70 27.01 31.11
CA TRP A 8 -31.42 26.29 31.24
C TRP A 8 -31.52 24.81 30.85
N ILE A 9 -32.67 24.15 31.10
CA ILE A 9 -32.88 22.74 30.76
C ILE A 9 -33.03 22.56 29.23
N VAL A 10 -33.63 23.53 28.54
CA VAL A 10 -33.76 23.50 27.07
C VAL A 10 -32.41 23.72 26.38
N LEU A 11 -31.53 24.56 26.95
CA LEU A 11 -30.17 24.77 26.45
C LEU A 11 -29.24 23.55 26.64
N LEU A 12 -29.40 22.80 27.74
CA LEU A 12 -28.62 21.57 27.99
C LEU A 12 -29.01 20.42 27.04
N ALA A 13 -30.28 20.32 26.64
CA ALA A 13 -30.74 19.30 25.71
C ALA A 13 -30.22 19.52 24.27
N PHE A 14 -30.03 20.77 23.85
CA PHE A 14 -29.51 21.09 22.51
C PHE A 14 -27.99 20.85 22.39
N VAL A 15 -27.23 20.99 23.48
CA VAL A 15 -25.78 20.69 23.48
C VAL A 15 -25.50 19.19 23.43
N LEU A 16 -26.37 18.35 24.02
CA LEU A 16 -26.22 16.89 23.98
C LEU A 16 -26.63 16.24 22.66
N LEU A 17 -27.49 16.87 21.85
CA LEU A 17 -27.85 16.37 20.52
C LEU A 17 -26.82 16.70 19.43
N GLY A 18 -25.97 17.71 19.64
CA GLY A 18 -24.97 18.14 18.66
C GLY A 18 -23.73 17.24 18.55
N CYS A 19 -23.47 16.37 19.54
CA CYS A 19 -22.27 15.55 19.61
C CYS A 19 -22.41 14.12 19.04
N VAL A 20 -23.59 13.71 18.56
CA VAL A 20 -23.83 12.32 18.16
C VAL A 20 -23.52 12.05 16.69
N THR A 21 -23.39 13.09 15.86
CA THR A 21 -23.17 12.92 14.40
C THR A 21 -21.73 12.57 14.02
N SER A 22 -20.74 12.84 14.87
CA SER A 22 -19.33 12.57 14.57
C SER A 22 -18.92 11.10 14.73
N LEU A 23 -19.65 10.33 15.55
CA LEU A 23 -19.33 8.93 15.82
C LEU A 23 -19.56 8.01 14.61
N GLY A 24 -20.60 8.27 13.81
CA GLY A 24 -20.93 7.45 12.64
C GLY A 24 -19.91 7.59 11.49
N PHE A 25 -19.37 8.80 11.29
CA PHE A 25 -18.40 9.05 10.21
C PHE A 25 -17.01 8.50 10.51
N ALA A 26 -16.55 8.60 11.76
CA ALA A 26 -15.25 8.05 12.15
C ALA A 26 -15.19 6.51 12.04
N GLN A 27 -16.32 5.84 12.30
CA GLN A 27 -16.42 4.39 12.15
C GLN A 27 -16.35 3.93 10.69
N ASP A 28 -16.92 4.70 9.76
CA ASP A 28 -16.86 4.41 8.32
C ASP A 28 -15.44 4.57 7.77
N GLU A 29 -14.75 5.65 8.10
CA GLU A 29 -13.36 5.89 7.66
C GLU A 29 -12.38 4.83 8.21
N ALA A 30 -12.52 4.43 9.48
CA ALA A 30 -11.71 3.37 10.05
C ALA A 30 -11.95 2.01 9.35
N GLN A 31 -13.20 1.72 8.96
CA GLN A 31 -13.52 0.51 8.21
C GLN A 31 -12.92 0.53 6.79
N ILE A 32 -13.00 1.66 6.09
CA ILE A 32 -12.40 1.84 4.76
C ILE A 32 -10.89 1.67 4.81
N GLN A 33 -10.24 2.23 5.84
CA GLN A 33 -8.81 2.06 6.10
C GLN A 33 -8.45 0.59 6.29
N GLN A 34 -9.15 -0.14 7.15
CA GLN A 34 -8.90 -1.57 7.39
C GLN A 34 -9.08 -2.41 6.12
N LYS A 35 -10.14 -2.12 5.34
CA LYS A 35 -10.37 -2.79 4.05
C LYS A 35 -9.23 -2.53 3.07
N PHE A 36 -8.69 -1.31 3.05
CA PHE A 36 -7.56 -0.98 2.17
C PHE A 36 -6.30 -1.71 2.60
N GLU A 37 -6.00 -1.75 3.89
CA GLU A 37 -4.83 -2.46 4.41
C GLU A 37 -4.86 -3.96 4.11
N ALA A 38 -6.04 -4.58 4.22
CA ALA A 38 -6.25 -5.97 3.83
C ALA A 38 -6.04 -6.16 2.33
N PHE A 39 -6.60 -5.26 1.52
CA PHE A 39 -6.44 -5.26 0.07
C PHE A 39 -4.97 -5.12 -0.34
N GLU A 40 -4.23 -4.13 0.20
CA GLU A 40 -2.81 -3.91 -0.08
C GLU A 40 -1.96 -5.15 0.24
N LYS A 41 -2.23 -5.82 1.38
CA LYS A 41 -1.53 -7.07 1.74
C LYS A 41 -1.80 -8.17 0.70
N GLY A 42 -3.06 -8.36 0.32
CA GLY A 42 -3.43 -9.35 -0.70
C GLY A 42 -2.83 -9.02 -2.08
N TRP A 43 -2.80 -7.74 -2.44
CA TRP A 43 -2.24 -7.26 -3.69
C TRP A 43 -0.72 -7.46 -3.76
N LEU A 44 0.02 -7.04 -2.74
CA LEU A 44 1.48 -7.27 -2.67
C LEU A 44 1.80 -8.76 -2.70
N LYS A 45 1.05 -9.59 -1.96
CA LYS A 45 1.19 -11.04 -1.99
C LYS A 45 1.00 -11.59 -3.41
N LYS A 46 -0.04 -11.14 -4.12
CA LYS A 46 -0.29 -11.53 -5.51
C LYS A 46 0.87 -11.13 -6.43
N LEU A 47 1.40 -9.91 -6.28
CA LEU A 47 2.56 -9.46 -7.06
C LEU A 47 3.79 -10.33 -6.78
N THR A 48 4.05 -10.70 -5.53
CA THR A 48 5.22 -11.54 -5.19
C THR A 48 5.05 -13.01 -5.61
N GLU A 49 3.84 -13.57 -5.54
CA GLU A 49 3.61 -15.00 -5.83
C GLU A 49 3.34 -15.30 -7.30
N GLN A 50 2.68 -14.38 -8.00
CA GLN A 50 2.23 -14.58 -9.39
C GLN A 50 2.91 -13.62 -10.38
N GLY A 51 3.59 -12.60 -9.87
CA GLY A 51 4.31 -11.65 -10.69
C GLY A 51 5.73 -12.08 -11.02
N LYS A 52 6.51 -11.11 -11.48
CA LYS A 52 7.90 -11.27 -11.93
C LYS A 52 8.92 -10.92 -10.84
N TYR A 53 8.56 -11.12 -9.58
CA TYR A 53 9.36 -10.68 -8.44
C TYR A 53 9.83 -11.88 -7.60
N GLY A 54 10.96 -11.73 -6.92
CA GLY A 54 11.57 -12.77 -6.10
C GLY A 54 12.53 -13.67 -6.87
N GLU A 55 13.25 -14.51 -6.14
CA GLU A 55 14.28 -15.41 -6.68
C GLU A 55 13.73 -16.39 -7.72
N ALA A 56 12.45 -16.77 -7.63
CA ALA A 56 11.81 -17.63 -8.62
C ALA A 56 11.77 -17.01 -10.03
N SER A 57 11.90 -15.69 -10.14
CA SER A 57 11.95 -14.94 -11.41
C SER A 57 13.39 -14.67 -11.91
N MET A 58 14.39 -15.28 -11.26
CA MET A 58 15.80 -15.00 -11.53
C MET A 58 16.19 -15.32 -12.97
N ARG A 59 16.88 -14.36 -13.58
CA ARG A 59 17.44 -14.45 -14.92
C ARG A 59 18.96 -14.35 -14.88
N VAL A 60 19.62 -15.03 -15.80
CA VAL A 60 21.08 -14.89 -16.00
C VAL A 60 21.31 -14.13 -17.29
N GLU A 61 22.09 -13.07 -17.18
CA GLU A 61 22.46 -12.17 -18.28
C GLU A 61 23.99 -12.13 -18.42
N PRO A 62 24.52 -11.70 -19.57
CA PRO A 62 25.94 -11.41 -19.70
C PRO A 62 26.40 -10.39 -18.64
N GLY A 63 27.55 -10.64 -18.03
CA GLY A 63 28.15 -9.75 -17.04
C GLY A 63 28.54 -8.40 -17.64
N ALA A 64 28.30 -7.32 -16.90
CA ALA A 64 28.74 -5.99 -17.31
C ALA A 64 30.24 -5.84 -17.01
N GLY A 65 31.09 -6.21 -17.96
CA GLY A 65 32.52 -5.90 -18.07
C GLY A 65 33.34 -5.79 -16.78
N GLY A 66 34.21 -6.77 -16.51
CA GLY A 66 35.13 -6.73 -15.35
C GLY A 66 35.73 -8.10 -14.98
N GLY A 67 35.76 -9.06 -15.90
CA GLY A 67 36.17 -10.44 -15.65
C GLY A 67 35.04 -11.37 -15.18
N ALA A 68 33.88 -10.82 -14.79
CA ALA A 68 32.64 -11.59 -14.63
C ALA A 68 31.94 -11.75 -15.98
N LEU A 69 31.61 -13.00 -16.35
CA LEU A 69 30.99 -13.33 -17.63
C LEU A 69 29.47 -13.40 -17.53
N TYR A 70 28.94 -13.64 -16.32
CA TYR A 70 27.51 -13.80 -16.06
C TYR A 70 27.07 -13.00 -14.84
N ALA A 71 25.84 -12.49 -14.89
CA ALA A 71 25.15 -11.83 -13.81
C ALA A 71 23.79 -12.51 -13.59
N ALA A 72 23.56 -13.07 -12.42
CA ALA A 72 22.23 -13.50 -11.99
C ALA A 72 21.49 -12.30 -11.42
N ARG A 73 20.26 -12.06 -11.85
CA ARG A 73 19.43 -10.92 -11.44
C ARG A 73 18.00 -11.32 -11.15
N TYR A 74 17.40 -10.70 -10.14
CA TYR A 74 15.96 -10.74 -9.90
C TYR A 74 15.53 -9.45 -9.21
N ASP A 75 14.27 -9.08 -9.40
CA ASP A 75 13.70 -7.90 -8.76
C ASP A 75 12.87 -8.33 -7.55
N VAL A 76 12.93 -7.58 -6.45
CA VAL A 76 12.12 -7.81 -5.26
C VAL A 76 11.33 -6.56 -4.90
N ILE A 77 10.12 -6.78 -4.41
CA ILE A 77 9.34 -5.71 -3.78
C ILE A 77 9.78 -5.66 -2.31
N LYS A 78 10.35 -4.53 -1.88
CA LYS A 78 10.56 -4.26 -0.45
C LYS A 78 9.36 -3.52 0.14
N GLU A 79 9.09 -3.78 1.42
CA GLU A 79 7.81 -3.45 2.01
C GLU A 79 7.61 -1.92 2.18
N ARG A 80 6.56 -1.44 1.48
CA ARG A 80 5.74 -0.23 1.62
C ARG A 80 6.43 1.07 2.10
N ALA A 81 6.66 1.98 1.16
CA ALA A 81 7.11 3.34 1.44
C ALA A 81 6.02 4.22 2.07
N SER A 82 4.75 4.09 1.64
CA SER A 82 3.61 4.82 2.25
C SER A 82 2.26 4.31 1.73
N ARG A 83 1.18 4.66 2.46
CA ARG A 83 -0.21 4.53 2.02
C ARG A 83 -0.98 5.81 2.30
N SER A 84 -1.97 6.14 1.47
CA SER A 84 -2.94 7.21 1.76
C SER A 84 -4.32 6.86 1.19
N ILE A 85 -5.37 7.34 1.84
CA ILE A 85 -6.74 7.24 1.35
C ILE A 85 -7.32 8.65 1.24
N GLU A 86 -7.91 8.94 0.10
CA GLU A 86 -8.52 10.23 -0.20
C GLU A 86 -9.99 10.00 -0.52
N ARG A 87 -10.87 10.78 0.10
CA ARG A 87 -12.29 10.80 -0.22
C ARG A 87 -12.52 11.58 -1.51
N THR A 88 -13.47 11.14 -2.32
CA THR A 88 -13.88 11.86 -3.52
C THR A 88 -15.33 12.31 -3.41
N ASN A 89 -15.72 13.23 -4.30
CA ASN A 89 -17.11 13.67 -4.44
C ASN A 89 -17.91 12.82 -5.44
N GLN A 90 -17.34 11.72 -5.94
CA GLN A 90 -17.99 10.85 -6.92
C GLN A 90 -18.63 9.63 -6.23
N PRO A 91 -19.96 9.45 -6.29
CA PRO A 91 -20.64 8.32 -5.65
C PRO A 91 -20.19 6.94 -6.14
N ALA A 92 -19.73 6.84 -7.40
CA ALA A 92 -19.21 5.61 -7.98
C ALA A 92 -17.79 5.27 -7.51
N THR A 93 -17.07 6.21 -6.92
CA THR A 93 -15.70 6.04 -6.41
C THR A 93 -15.51 6.91 -5.16
N PRO A 94 -16.23 6.64 -4.06
CA PRO A 94 -16.21 7.52 -2.89
C PRO A 94 -14.83 7.64 -2.24
N TYR A 95 -13.92 6.68 -2.50
CA TYR A 95 -12.53 6.73 -2.01
C TYR A 95 -11.54 6.30 -3.08
N ILE A 96 -10.35 6.89 -3.02
CA ILE A 96 -9.15 6.51 -3.76
C ILE A 96 -8.08 6.13 -2.74
N GLY A 97 -7.46 4.97 -2.93
CA GLY A 97 -6.34 4.48 -2.13
C GLY A 97 -5.07 4.59 -2.95
N VAL A 98 -4.01 5.11 -2.36
CA VAL A 98 -2.69 5.22 -2.99
C VAL A 98 -1.72 4.39 -2.17
N MET A 99 -1.08 3.42 -2.84
CA MET A 99 -0.01 2.61 -2.26
C MET A 99 1.31 2.99 -2.94
N ARG A 100 2.37 3.12 -2.14
CA ARG A 100 3.74 3.28 -2.65
C ARG A 100 4.64 2.19 -2.11
N TYR A 101 5.45 1.60 -2.98
CA TYR A 101 6.42 0.58 -2.62
C TYR A 101 7.68 0.72 -3.48
N GLU A 102 8.74 0.02 -3.08
CA GLU A 102 10.03 0.06 -3.76
C GLU A 102 10.29 -1.26 -4.48
N ILE A 103 10.80 -1.15 -5.70
CA ILE A 103 11.39 -2.27 -6.41
C ILE A 103 12.89 -2.16 -6.27
N TRP A 104 13.50 -3.23 -5.78
CA TRP A 104 14.94 -3.39 -5.66
C TRP A 104 15.41 -4.45 -6.64
N SER A 105 16.50 -4.20 -7.36
CA SER A 105 17.13 -5.21 -8.22
C SER A 105 18.28 -5.83 -7.47
N CYS A 106 18.27 -7.15 -7.34
CA CYS A 106 19.31 -7.93 -6.69
C CYS A 106 20.17 -8.59 -7.76
N SER A 107 21.49 -8.44 -7.68
CA SER A 107 22.42 -9.04 -8.62
C SER A 107 23.62 -9.71 -7.96
N ALA A 108 24.08 -10.80 -8.57
CA ALA A 108 25.31 -11.51 -8.22
C ALA A 108 26.07 -11.86 -9.49
N PHE A 109 27.40 -11.85 -9.42
CA PHE A 109 28.28 -12.04 -10.58
C PHE A 109 29.12 -13.30 -10.47
N GLY A 110 29.40 -13.95 -11.60
CA GLY A 110 30.19 -15.17 -11.66
C GLY A 110 30.89 -15.38 -13.01
N LYS A 111 31.82 -16.34 -13.07
CA LYS A 111 32.44 -16.76 -14.33
C LYS A 111 31.57 -17.77 -15.08
N THR A 112 30.65 -18.43 -14.37
CA THR A 112 29.61 -19.30 -14.91
C THR A 112 28.22 -18.85 -14.46
N PRO A 113 27.14 -19.26 -15.16
CA PRO A 113 25.77 -19.02 -14.71
C PRO A 113 25.50 -19.59 -13.31
N GLU A 114 26.05 -20.76 -12.98
CA GLU A 114 25.86 -21.45 -11.71
C GLU A 114 26.55 -20.69 -10.57
N GLU A 115 27.78 -20.22 -10.80
CA GLU A 115 28.49 -19.35 -9.86
C GLU A 115 27.73 -18.05 -9.62
N ALA A 116 27.18 -17.44 -10.67
CA ALA A 116 26.42 -16.20 -10.53
C ALA A 116 25.16 -16.42 -9.69
N LYS A 117 24.44 -17.54 -9.88
CA LYS A 117 23.24 -17.89 -9.09
C LYS A 117 23.55 -18.23 -7.64
N ALA A 118 24.71 -18.84 -7.36
CA ALA A 118 25.14 -19.19 -6.00
C ALA A 118 25.92 -18.06 -5.30
N GLY A 119 26.17 -16.96 -6.02
CA GLY A 119 26.96 -15.85 -5.54
C GLY A 119 26.27 -15.05 -4.43
N LYS A 120 27.00 -14.08 -3.88
CA LYS A 120 26.45 -13.12 -2.93
C LYS A 120 25.67 -12.05 -3.67
N PHE A 121 24.36 -12.00 -3.46
CA PHE A 121 23.51 -10.97 -4.05
C PHE A 121 23.65 -9.64 -3.34
N GLU A 122 23.83 -8.59 -4.15
CA GLU A 122 23.75 -7.20 -3.73
C GLU A 122 22.50 -6.59 -4.34
N CYS A 123 21.69 -5.94 -3.51
CA CYS A 123 20.43 -5.34 -3.94
C CYS A 123 20.51 -3.82 -3.91
N GLU A 124 20.07 -3.19 -4.98
CA GLU A 124 20.00 -1.74 -5.13
C GLU A 124 18.57 -1.29 -5.44
N LEU A 125 18.21 -0.10 -4.96
CA LEU A 125 16.92 0.51 -5.26
C LEU A 125 16.84 0.81 -6.76
N GLN A 126 15.88 0.20 -7.45
CA GLN A 126 15.66 0.41 -8.87
C GLN A 126 14.62 1.50 -9.12
N SER A 127 13.48 1.43 -8.41
CA SER A 127 12.39 2.40 -8.62
C SER A 127 11.42 2.47 -7.44
N HIS A 128 10.73 3.61 -7.36
CA HIS A 128 9.55 3.77 -6.53
C HIS A 128 8.30 3.60 -7.39
N VAL A 129 7.40 2.72 -6.96
CA VAL A 129 6.12 2.49 -7.63
C VAL A 129 5.02 3.19 -6.83
N ARG A 130 4.12 3.84 -7.56
CA ARG A 130 2.87 4.40 -7.03
C ARG A 130 1.71 3.75 -7.76
N GLU A 131 0.83 3.09 -7.02
CA GLU A 131 -0.41 2.53 -7.54
C GLU A 131 -1.61 3.23 -6.91
N ILE A 132 -2.64 3.43 -7.72
CA ILE A 132 -3.88 4.10 -7.34
C ILE A 132 -5.01 3.09 -7.52
N PHE A 133 -5.82 2.93 -6.49
CA PHE A 133 -6.95 2.03 -6.45
C PHE A 133 -8.20 2.83 -6.15
N ARG A 134 -9.32 2.42 -6.72
CA ARG A 134 -10.63 3.00 -6.42
C ARG A 134 -11.44 2.09 -5.53
N TYR A 135 -12.18 2.65 -4.59
CA TYR A 135 -13.20 1.93 -3.84
C TYR A 135 -14.54 2.15 -4.53
N ASN A 136 -15.21 1.08 -4.96
CA ASN A 136 -16.48 1.17 -5.70
C ASN A 136 -17.74 1.19 -4.80
N GLY A 137 -17.57 1.36 -3.49
CA GLY A 137 -18.63 1.24 -2.48
C GLY A 137 -18.66 -0.13 -1.78
N LYS A 138 -18.11 -1.17 -2.41
CA LYS A 138 -18.07 -2.54 -1.89
C LYS A 138 -16.64 -3.02 -1.63
N GLU A 139 -15.76 -2.82 -2.60
CA GLU A 139 -14.39 -3.34 -2.58
C GLU A 139 -13.40 -2.40 -3.28
N TRP A 140 -12.13 -2.64 -3.02
CA TRP A 140 -11.01 -1.97 -3.68
C TRP A 140 -10.69 -2.67 -5.00
N VAL A 141 -10.56 -1.88 -6.06
CA VAL A 141 -10.22 -2.36 -7.40
C VAL A 141 -9.13 -1.49 -8.01
N TYR A 142 -8.31 -2.10 -8.87
CA TYR A 142 -7.37 -1.39 -9.75
C TYR A 142 -8.14 -0.63 -10.83
#